data_AF-A0A5C7H1V5-F1
#
_entry.id   AF-A0A5C7H1V5-F1
#
_cell.length_a   1.000
_cell.length_b   1.000
_cell.length_c   1.000
_cell.angle_alpha   90.00
_cell.angle_beta   90.00
_cell.angle_gamma   90.00
#
_symmetry.space_group_name_H-M   'P 1'
#
loop_
_entity.id
_entity.type
_entity.pdbx_description
1 polymer ?
#
loop_
_entity_poly.entity_id
_entity_poly.type
_entity_poly.pdbx_seq_one_letter_code
_entity_poly.pdbx_strand_id
1 'polypeptide(L)'
;MPRDHFVLMHYFIIFFVLLSTSSLATAQQRQSSNISRGSSLTPTKTSSWLSSSGLYAFGFYQRGNGGYAVGVFLAGIPEKTVVWTARRDDSPVSANSTLLFTTAEGRLVLQIAQSGQEDTTY
;
A
#
# COMPACT_ATOMS: atom_id res chain seq x y z
N MET A 1 60.45 5.17 -12.62
CA MET A 1 59.73 4.10 -11.90
C MET A 1 58.27 4.55 -11.73
N PRO A 2 57.27 3.90 -12.35
CA PRO A 2 55.87 4.36 -12.32
C PRO A 2 54.97 3.43 -11.48
N ARG A 3 55.52 2.72 -10.49
CA ARG A 3 54.79 1.68 -9.72
C ARG A 3 53.79 2.27 -8.72
N ASP A 4 53.98 3.52 -8.33
CA ASP A 4 53.26 4.13 -7.21
C ASP A 4 51.86 4.62 -7.62
N HIS A 5 51.70 5.06 -8.87
CA HIS A 5 50.41 5.45 -9.44
C HIS A 5 49.46 4.28 -9.63
N PHE A 6 50.01 3.10 -9.98
CA PHE A 6 49.21 1.88 -10.08
C PHE A 6 48.67 1.48 -8.70
N VAL A 7 49.49 1.53 -7.65
CA VAL A 7 49.04 1.22 -6.29
C VAL A 7 47.97 2.21 -5.81
N LEU A 8 48.15 3.50 -6.07
CA LEU A 8 47.17 4.54 -5.70
C LEU A 8 45.81 4.37 -6.41
N MET A 9 45.83 3.99 -7.70
CA MET A 9 44.61 3.70 -8.47
C MET A 9 43.83 2.51 -7.88
N HIS A 10 44.51 1.46 -7.42
CA HIS A 10 43.83 0.32 -6.78
C HIS A 10 43.16 0.71 -5.46
N TYR A 11 43.82 1.53 -4.63
CA TYR A 11 43.19 2.05 -3.40
C TYR A 11 41.98 2.94 -3.71
N PHE A 12 42.06 3.76 -4.77
CA PHE A 12 40.95 4.61 -5.20
C PHE A 12 39.73 3.81 -5.68
N ILE A 13 39.95 2.73 -6.45
CA ILE A 13 38.89 1.83 -6.91
C ILE A 13 38.27 1.10 -5.71
N ILE A 14 39.08 0.58 -4.79
CA ILE A 14 38.59 -0.11 -3.59
C ILE A 14 37.77 0.84 -2.71
N PHE A 15 38.19 2.11 -2.57
CA PHE A 15 37.44 3.14 -1.85
C PHE A 15 36.08 3.42 -2.50
N PHE A 16 36.03 3.56 -3.83
CA PHE A 16 34.76 3.75 -4.56
C PHE A 16 33.83 2.54 -4.46
N VAL A 17 34.38 1.31 -4.50
CA VAL A 17 33.62 0.07 -4.31
C VAL A 17 33.07 0.00 -2.88
N LEU A 18 33.87 0.31 -1.86
CA LEU A 18 33.43 0.38 -0.46
C LEU A 18 32.35 1.45 -0.25
N LEU A 19 32.51 2.63 -0.86
CA LEU A 19 31.52 3.71 -0.80
C LEU A 19 30.21 3.33 -1.48
N SER A 20 30.26 2.57 -2.58
CA SER A 20 29.07 2.08 -3.29
C SER A 20 28.30 1.02 -2.49
N THR A 21 28.97 0.22 -1.66
CA THR A 21 28.31 -0.75 -0.77
C THR A 21 27.64 -0.13 0.45
N SER A 22 27.87 1.17 0.69
CA SER A 22 27.30 1.90 1.83
C SER A 22 25.89 2.43 1.59
N SER A 23 25.19 2.00 0.52
CA SER A 23 23.74 2.08 0.53
C SER A 23 23.25 1.16 1.64
N LEU A 24 23.12 1.71 2.85
CA LEU A 24 22.24 1.16 3.86
C LEU A 24 20.89 1.05 3.17
N ALA A 25 20.56 -0.16 2.71
CA ALA A 25 19.19 -0.55 2.63
C ALA A 25 18.69 -0.36 4.06
N THR A 26 18.08 0.79 4.33
CA THR A 26 17.07 0.85 5.36
C THR A 26 16.01 -0.09 4.84
N ALA A 27 16.16 -1.38 5.14
CA ALA A 27 15.04 -2.28 5.25
C ALA A 27 14.15 -1.57 6.23
N GLN A 28 13.22 -0.79 5.70
CA GLN A 28 12.42 0.08 6.48
C GLN A 28 11.62 -0.85 7.36
N GLN A 29 11.99 -0.91 8.64
CA GLN A 29 11.20 -1.52 9.68
C GLN A 29 9.94 -0.64 9.85
N ARG A 30 9.16 -0.50 8.79
CA ARG A 30 7.93 0.27 8.76
C ARG A 30 6.86 -0.65 9.29
N GLN A 31 6.69 -0.54 10.62
CA GLN A 31 5.57 -1.00 11.42
C GLN A 31 4.75 -2.10 10.73
N SER A 32 5.12 -3.35 11.01
CA SER A 32 4.15 -4.44 10.92
C SER A 32 3.06 -4.15 11.97
N SER A 33 2.05 -3.37 11.59
CA SER A 33 0.88 -3.18 12.43
C SER A 33 0.01 -4.42 12.31
N ASN A 34 -0.08 -5.16 13.41
CA ASN A 34 -1.08 -6.21 13.51
C ASN A 34 -2.46 -5.56 13.32
N ILE A 35 -3.24 -6.04 12.36
CA ILE A 35 -4.56 -5.50 12.06
C ILE A 35 -5.51 -6.07 13.12
N SER A 36 -5.81 -5.26 14.14
CA SER A 36 -6.71 -5.66 15.20
C SER A 36 -8.15 -5.73 14.70
N ARG A 37 -8.93 -6.64 15.29
CA ARG A 37 -10.37 -6.70 15.05
C ARG A 37 -11.02 -5.40 15.52
N GLY A 38 -12.06 -4.96 14.82
CA GLY A 38 -12.69 -3.64 14.99
C GLY A 38 -12.01 -2.53 14.20
N SER A 39 -10.85 -2.78 13.58
CA SER A 39 -10.24 -1.83 12.65
C SER A 39 -11.07 -1.67 11.38
N SER A 40 -10.95 -0.50 10.75
CA SER A 40 -11.65 -0.18 9.51
C SER A 40 -10.80 0.64 8.56
N LEU A 41 -11.13 0.53 7.28
CA LEU A 41 -10.58 1.36 6.22
C LEU A 41 -11.70 2.17 5.59
N THR A 42 -11.36 3.38 5.14
CA THR A 42 -12.22 4.21 4.30
C THR A 42 -11.43 4.70 3.09
N PRO A 43 -12.06 4.89 1.93
CA PRO A 43 -11.38 5.34 0.72
C PRO A 43 -10.53 6.61 0.86
N THR A 44 -10.92 7.52 1.77
CA THR A 44 -10.39 8.90 1.83
C THR A 44 -9.49 9.19 3.03
N LYS A 45 -9.53 8.40 4.11
CA LYS A 45 -8.69 8.64 5.31
C LYS A 45 -7.61 7.57 5.43
N THR A 46 -7.97 6.42 5.96
CA THR A 46 -7.09 5.25 6.09
C THR A 46 -7.52 4.23 5.05
N SER A 47 -6.93 4.31 3.87
CA SER A 47 -7.40 3.54 2.71
C SER A 47 -6.80 2.14 2.61
N SER A 48 -5.69 1.84 3.30
CA SER A 48 -5.06 0.52 3.21
C SER A 48 -4.26 0.11 4.44
N TRP A 49 -4.16 -1.20 4.65
CA TRP A 49 -3.21 -1.82 5.54
C TRP A 49 -1.98 -2.28 4.77
N LEU A 50 -0.80 -1.92 5.28
CA LEU A 50 0.47 -2.28 4.67
C LEU A 50 0.90 -3.68 5.14
N SER A 51 1.41 -4.50 4.22
CA SER A 51 2.04 -5.78 4.58
C SER A 51 3.34 -5.54 5.36
N SER A 52 3.78 -6.51 6.18
CA SER A 52 5.03 -6.41 6.93
C SER A 52 6.27 -6.21 6.05
N SER A 53 6.21 -6.63 4.77
CA SER A 53 7.26 -6.39 3.78
C SER A 53 7.33 -4.94 3.28
N GLY A 54 6.25 -4.18 3.44
CA GLY A 54 6.09 -2.86 2.83
C GLY A 54 5.89 -2.87 1.31
N LEU A 55 5.96 -4.03 0.64
CA LEU A 55 5.85 -4.14 -0.82
C LEU A 55 4.40 -4.18 -1.30
N TYR A 56 3.49 -4.73 -0.49
CA TYR A 56 2.08 -4.86 -0.81
C TYR A 56 1.22 -4.14 0.22
N ALA A 57 0.06 -3.68 -0.21
CA ALA A 57 -0.99 -3.18 0.67
C ALA A 57 -2.35 -3.77 0.26
N PHE A 58 -3.19 -3.98 1.27
CA PHE A 58 -4.57 -4.41 1.11
C PHE A 58 -5.51 -3.25 1.48
N GLY A 59 -6.49 -2.96 0.63
CA GLY A 59 -7.50 -1.95 0.93
C GLY A 59 -8.11 -1.31 -0.32
N PHE A 60 -8.54 -0.06 -0.18
CA PHE A 60 -9.17 0.71 -1.25
C PHE A 60 -8.15 1.24 -2.26
N TYR A 61 -8.52 1.17 -3.52
CA TYR A 61 -7.86 1.84 -4.63
C TYR A 61 -8.91 2.45 -5.58
N GLN A 62 -8.53 3.49 -6.31
CA GLN A 62 -9.42 4.13 -7.28
C GLN A 62 -9.62 3.22 -8.49
N ARG A 63 -10.87 3.06 -8.92
CA ARG A 63 -11.25 2.24 -10.08
C ARG A 63 -12.27 3.00 -10.93
N GLY A 64 -11.89 3.33 -12.16
CA GLY A 64 -12.72 4.07 -13.09
C GLY A 64 -12.88 5.56 -12.72
N ASN A 65 -14.03 6.14 -13.06
CA ASN A 65 -14.30 7.58 -12.95
C ASN A 65 -14.63 8.02 -11.51
N GLY A 66 -13.69 7.86 -10.58
CA GLY A 66 -13.81 8.34 -9.19
C GLY A 66 -14.46 7.36 -8.21
N GLY A 67 -14.76 6.14 -8.65
CA GLY A 67 -15.18 5.05 -7.76
C GLY A 67 -13.99 4.33 -7.12
N TYR A 68 -14.29 3.48 -6.13
CA TYR A 68 -13.29 2.71 -5.40
C TYR A 68 -13.57 1.22 -5.47
N ALA A 69 -12.52 0.42 -5.41
CA ALA A 69 -12.60 -1.03 -5.23
C ALA A 69 -11.65 -1.47 -4.12
N VAL A 70 -11.86 -2.67 -3.60
CA VAL A 70 -11.00 -3.28 -2.59
C VAL A 70 -10.08 -4.29 -3.27
N GLY A 71 -8.80 -4.28 -2.93
CA GLY A 71 -7.83 -5.18 -3.56
C GLY A 71 -6.50 -5.23 -2.84
N VAL A 72 -5.57 -5.98 -3.45
CA VAL A 72 -4.15 -6.01 -3.09
C VAL A 72 -3.39 -5.33 -4.22
N PHE A 73 -2.48 -4.43 -3.88
CA PHE A 73 -1.68 -3.67 -4.83
C PHE A 73 -0.26 -3.44 -4.31
N LEU A 74 0.66 -3.11 -5.23
CA LEU A 74 2.01 -2.71 -4.87
C LEU A 74 1.98 -1.38 -4.11
N ALA A 75 2.62 -1.37 -2.95
CA ALA A 75 2.71 -0.21 -2.07
C ALA A 75 3.91 0.67 -2.43
N GLY A 76 3.82 1.96 -2.13
CA GLY A 76 4.93 2.91 -2.33
C GLY A 76 5.10 3.46 -3.75
N ILE A 77 4.26 3.04 -4.70
CA ILE A 77 4.19 3.63 -6.04
C ILE A 77 2.91 4.49 -6.19
N PRO A 78 2.97 5.69 -6.80
CA PRO A 78 1.81 6.56 -6.95
C PRO A 78 0.69 5.92 -7.79
N GLU A 79 1.07 5.21 -8.84
CA GLU A 79 0.14 4.45 -9.67
C GLU A 79 0.03 3.03 -9.11
N LYS A 80 -1.07 2.76 -8.40
CA LYS A 80 -1.28 1.47 -7.73
C LYS A 80 -1.43 0.36 -8.77
N THR A 81 -0.38 -0.45 -8.93
CA THR A 81 -0.49 -1.72 -9.68
C THR A 81 -1.25 -2.73 -8.84
N VAL A 82 -2.47 -3.06 -9.28
CA VAL A 82 -3.37 -4.00 -8.59
C VAL A 82 -3.05 -5.42 -9.02
N VAL A 83 -2.72 -6.27 -8.04
CA VAL A 83 -2.45 -7.70 -8.27
C VAL A 83 -3.68 -8.58 -8.01
N TRP A 84 -4.64 -8.09 -7.23
CA TRP A 84 -5.90 -8.77 -6.95
C TRP A 84 -7.01 -7.79 -6.60
N THR A 85 -8.25 -8.09 -7.01
CA THR A 85 -9.44 -7.27 -6.75
C THR A 85 -10.54 -8.14 -6.16
N ALA A 86 -11.09 -7.71 -5.02
CA ALA A 86 -12.28 -8.31 -4.43
C ALA A 86 -13.49 -7.99 -5.31
N ARG A 87 -14.35 -8.99 -5.56
CA ARG A 87 -15.60 -8.82 -6.34
C ARG A 87 -15.36 -8.02 -7.62
N ARG A 88 -14.46 -8.53 -8.47
CA ARG A 88 -13.97 -7.83 -9.67
C ARG A 88 -15.10 -7.37 -10.61
N ASP A 89 -16.18 -8.13 -10.68
CA ASP A 89 -17.28 -7.87 -11.61
C ASP A 89 -18.32 -6.88 -11.06
N ASP A 90 -18.21 -6.51 -9.77
CA ASP A 90 -19.09 -5.51 -9.15
C ASP A 90 -18.69 -4.09 -9.56
N SER A 91 -19.69 -3.21 -9.60
CA SER A 91 -19.49 -1.77 -9.78
C SER A 91 -18.62 -1.18 -8.66
N PRO A 92 -17.77 -0.17 -8.98
CA PRO A 92 -17.02 0.56 -7.96
C PRO A 92 -17.93 1.17 -6.89
N VAL A 93 -17.44 1.23 -5.65
CA VAL A 93 -18.16 1.80 -4.51
C VAL A 93 -17.82 3.29 -4.32
N SER A 94 -18.69 3.99 -3.58
CA SER A 94 -18.52 5.42 -3.29
C SER A 94 -17.46 5.69 -2.22
N ALA A 95 -16.99 6.93 -2.14
CA ALA A 95 -16.03 7.40 -1.15
C ALA A 95 -16.50 7.25 0.32
N ASN A 96 -17.81 7.11 0.53
CA ASN A 96 -18.44 6.97 1.85
C ASN A 96 -18.54 5.50 2.31
N SER A 97 -17.89 4.58 1.60
CA SER A 97 -17.87 3.16 1.95
C SER A 97 -16.86 2.89 3.09
N THR A 98 -17.16 1.88 3.90
CA THR A 98 -16.28 1.43 4.99
C THR A 98 -16.00 -0.05 4.85
N LEU A 99 -14.72 -0.43 4.94
CA LEU A 99 -14.32 -1.83 5.02
C LEU A 99 -13.98 -2.14 6.48
N LEU A 100 -14.82 -2.96 7.12
CA LEU A 100 -14.75 -3.26 8.54
C LEU A 100 -14.23 -4.67 8.79
N PHE A 101 -13.22 -4.81 9.67
CA PHE A 101 -12.80 -6.09 10.19
C PHE A 101 -13.56 -6.40 11.49
N THR A 102 -14.49 -7.36 11.47
CA THR A 102 -15.46 -7.52 12.55
C THR A 102 -14.87 -8.07 13.86
N THR A 103 -15.29 -7.49 14.97
CA THR A 103 -14.87 -7.89 16.33
C THR A 103 -15.42 -9.25 16.75
N ALA A 104 -16.64 -9.59 16.35
CA ALA A 104 -17.31 -10.83 16.78
C ALA A 104 -16.94 -12.04 15.90
N GLU A 105 -17.00 -11.91 14.57
CA GLU A 105 -16.82 -13.05 13.65
C GLU A 105 -15.48 -13.07 12.93
N GLY A 106 -14.71 -11.97 12.95
CA GLY A 106 -13.40 -11.92 12.29
C GLY A 106 -13.54 -11.94 10.77
N ARG A 107 -14.64 -11.39 10.28
CA ARG A 107 -14.93 -11.27 8.85
C ARG A 107 -14.54 -9.89 8.37
N LEU A 108 -14.29 -9.79 7.07
CA LEU A 108 -14.13 -8.51 6.42
C LEU A 108 -15.43 -8.14 5.69
N VAL A 109 -16.07 -7.05 6.10
CA VAL A 109 -17.37 -6.62 5.60
C VAL A 109 -17.24 -5.26 4.93
N LEU A 110 -17.71 -5.17 3.69
CA LEU A 110 -17.80 -3.89 2.97
C LEU A 110 -19.20 -3.30 3.21
N GLN A 111 -19.24 -2.18 3.91
CA GLN A 111 -20.45 -1.39 4.16
C GLN A 111 -20.49 -0.25 3.15
N ILE A 112 -21.55 -0.22 2.35
CA ILE A 112 -21.78 0.82 1.34
C ILE A 112 -22.83 1.77 1.92
N ALA A 113 -22.52 3.06 2.00
CA ALA A 113 -23.51 4.07 2.34
C ALA A 113 -24.55 4.10 1.21
N GLN A 114 -25.79 3.68 1.50
CA GLN A 114 -26.90 3.85 0.57
C GLN A 114 -27.11 5.36 0.37
N SER A 115 -27.06 5.83 -0.88
CA SER A 115 -27.58 7.14 -1.23
C SER A 115 -29.05 7.17 -0.83
N GLY A 116 -29.44 8.12 0.01
CA GLY A 116 -30.79 8.21 0.57
C GLY A 116 -31.86 8.11 -0.50
N GLN A 117 -32.86 7.29 -0.22
CA GLN A 117 -34.15 7.36 -0.89
C GLN A 117 -34.76 8.72 -0.50
N GLU A 118 -34.82 9.63 -1.46
CA GLU A 118 -35.55 10.88 -1.34
C GLU A 118 -37.04 10.52 -1.19
N ASP A 119 -37.54 10.61 0.04
CA ASP A 119 -38.95 10.44 0.36
C ASP A 119 -39.71 11.66 -0.19
N THR A 120 -40.07 11.61 -1.47
CA THR A 120 -41.00 12.57 -2.06
C THR A 120 -42.40 12.28 -1.50
N THR A 121 -42.76 12.98 -0.43
CA THR A 121 -44.17 13.17 -0.04
C THR A 121 -44.69 14.44 -0.70
N TYR A 122 -45.66 14.29 -1.60
CA TYR A 122 -46.64 15.33 -1.94
C TYR A 122 -47.88 15.15 -1.08
#